data_AF-A0A0G4N419-F1
#
_entry.id   AF-A0A0G4N419-F1
#
_cell.length_a   1.000
_cell.length_b   1.000
_cell.length_c   1.000
_cell.angle_alpha   90.00
_cell.angle_beta   90.00
_cell.angle_gamma   90.00
#
_symmetry.space_group_name_H-M   'P 1'
#
loop_
_entity.id
_entity.type
_entity.pdbx_description
1 polymer ?
#
loop_
_entity_poly.entity_id
_entity_poly.type
_entity_poly.pdbx_seq_one_letter_code
_entity_poly.pdbx_strand_id
1 'polypeptide(L)'
;KYWNNEFDIFFDKDTGVDIDGLWIDMNEPANFCNGLCEDPFGDAVGYPPEPPAVRENPRALPGFGCEFQLPGACDGSAERRQIEAHPARPRAAGAETSSLEVRQTGSGDRKGLPDRDLLYPKYAIHNDAAGPDVSWNADRGGLSFKTVKTDIAHQNGLVMYDTHNLYGAMMGKASRNAMMARREGLRPFIITRSTFPGDGKAVGHWLGDNLSQWDHYRFAIYTTMTFSALYQFPMAGSDACGFGGDATEQLCARWASLGAFFTFYRNHNGIDSISQEFYRWPAVAESARKAIDMRYRLLDYIYTAIYKATVDGSPTLNPMYFVYPEDRATWALQHQFFYGDAVLVAPVTEQDATSVDVYLPKDTFYDWYTHRPIRGKGALHTFEDQDVTDIPLLIRSGKILPLR
;
A
#
# COMPACT_ATOMS: atom_id res chain seq x y z
N LYS A 1 6.61 -24.47 2.62
CA LYS A 1 7.79 -25.14 3.23
C LYS A 1 9.03 -24.29 3.09
N TYR A 2 9.58 -24.10 1.88
CA TYR A 2 10.73 -23.22 1.65
C TYR A 2 10.55 -21.82 2.26
N TRP A 3 9.47 -21.11 1.90
CA TRP A 3 9.22 -19.77 2.40
C TRP A 3 9.11 -19.67 3.93
N ASN A 4 8.40 -20.61 4.57
CA ASN A 4 8.32 -20.68 6.03
C ASN A 4 9.71 -20.90 6.66
N ASN A 5 10.53 -21.79 6.08
CA ASN A 5 11.88 -22.05 6.58
C ASN A 5 12.78 -20.80 6.48
N GLU A 6 12.65 -19.98 5.44
CA GLU A 6 13.38 -18.71 5.36
C GLU A 6 12.94 -17.74 6.49
N PHE A 7 11.65 -17.72 6.83
CA PHE A 7 11.12 -16.96 7.97
C PHE A 7 11.62 -17.53 9.31
N ASP A 8 11.69 -18.86 9.45
CA ASP A 8 12.17 -19.54 10.67
C ASP A 8 13.69 -19.40 10.89
N ILE A 9 14.44 -19.02 9.84
CA ILE A 9 15.88 -18.76 9.94
C ILE A 9 16.13 -17.27 10.15
N PHE A 10 15.61 -16.43 9.27
CA PHE A 10 15.97 -15.01 9.25
C PHE A 10 15.07 -14.16 10.13
N PHE A 11 13.76 -14.41 10.10
CA PHE A 11 12.78 -13.62 10.83
C PHE A 11 12.35 -14.26 12.16
N ASP A 12 13.01 -15.33 12.64
CA ASP A 12 12.66 -16.01 13.90
C ASP A 12 12.53 -15.03 15.06
N LYS A 13 11.51 -15.21 15.91
CA LYS A 13 11.21 -14.28 17.00
C LYS A 13 12.24 -14.31 18.14
N ASP A 14 12.92 -15.43 18.31
CA ASP A 14 13.86 -15.67 19.41
C ASP A 14 15.31 -15.53 18.93
N THR A 15 15.61 -15.98 17.70
CA THR A 15 16.97 -16.06 17.16
C THR A 15 17.19 -15.25 15.88
N GLY A 16 16.20 -14.53 15.38
CA GLY A 16 16.27 -13.78 14.13
C GLY A 16 15.94 -12.29 14.29
N VAL A 17 15.63 -11.64 13.17
CA VAL A 17 15.05 -10.30 13.17
C VAL A 17 13.56 -10.43 13.44
N ASP A 18 13.16 -10.15 14.68
CA ASP A 18 11.77 -10.23 15.07
C ASP A 18 10.96 -9.04 14.50
N ILE A 19 10.06 -9.33 13.55
CA ILE A 19 9.23 -8.34 12.85
C ILE A 19 7.75 -8.44 13.25
N ASP A 20 7.06 -7.31 13.30
CA ASP A 20 5.61 -7.23 13.59
C ASP A 20 4.73 -7.24 12.34
N GLY A 21 5.29 -6.85 11.20
CA GLY A 21 4.60 -6.80 9.92
C GLY A 21 5.52 -7.12 8.77
N LEU A 22 4.94 -7.44 7.61
CA LEU A 22 5.67 -7.77 6.40
C LEU A 22 5.20 -6.89 5.24
N TRP A 23 6.15 -6.37 4.48
CA TRP A 23 5.88 -5.70 3.22
C TRP A 23 6.46 -6.56 2.09
N ILE A 24 5.60 -7.08 1.22
CA ILE A 24 6.01 -7.80 0.02
C ILE A 24 5.81 -6.92 -1.21
N ASP A 25 6.92 -6.67 -1.90
CA ASP A 25 6.99 -5.78 -3.05
C ASP A 25 7.58 -6.53 -4.26
N MET A 26 7.56 -5.91 -5.43
CA MET A 26 8.14 -6.44 -6.67
C MET A 26 7.51 -7.76 -7.12
N ASN A 27 6.27 -8.02 -6.72
CA ASN A 27 5.65 -9.34 -6.77
C ASN A 27 4.55 -9.49 -7.82
N GLU A 28 4.60 -8.72 -8.91
CA GLU A 28 3.75 -8.90 -10.09
C GLU A 28 3.89 -10.28 -10.75
N PRO A 29 5.08 -10.87 -10.99
CA PRO A 29 6.46 -10.56 -10.54
C PRO A 29 7.23 -9.58 -11.45
N ALA A 30 7.84 -8.55 -10.87
CA ALA A 30 8.63 -7.59 -11.63
C ALA A 30 10.00 -8.17 -12.06
N ASN A 31 10.45 -7.80 -13.25
CA ASN A 31 11.78 -8.12 -13.78
C ASN A 31 12.33 -6.89 -14.53
N PHE A 32 13.62 -6.60 -14.39
CA PHE A 32 14.24 -5.47 -15.09
C PHE A 32 14.51 -5.74 -16.57
N CYS A 33 14.57 -7.02 -16.97
CA CYS A 33 14.69 -7.41 -18.37
C CYS A 33 13.59 -6.83 -19.26
N ASN A 34 13.97 -6.46 -20.48
CA ASN A 34 13.02 -6.10 -21.54
C ASN A 34 12.63 -7.33 -22.37
N GLY A 35 11.41 -7.34 -22.90
CA GLY A 35 10.94 -8.39 -23.81
C GLY A 35 11.07 -9.80 -23.23
N LEU A 36 11.71 -10.69 -24.00
CA LEU A 36 11.93 -12.08 -23.61
C LEU A 36 13.20 -12.28 -22.77
N CYS A 37 13.87 -11.25 -22.25
CA CYS A 37 15.01 -11.42 -21.34
C CYS A 37 16.04 -12.43 -21.90
N GLU A 38 16.50 -12.20 -23.14
CA GLU A 38 17.38 -13.12 -23.86
C GLU A 38 18.77 -13.19 -23.22
N ASP A 39 19.24 -12.08 -22.63
CA ASP A 39 20.46 -12.00 -21.84
C ASP A 39 20.16 -11.48 -20.41
N PRO A 40 19.66 -12.34 -19.51
CA PRO A 40 19.31 -11.93 -18.15
C PRO A 40 20.53 -11.45 -17.34
N PHE A 41 21.73 -11.94 -17.66
CA PHE A 41 22.94 -11.56 -16.92
C PHE A 41 23.44 -10.19 -17.39
N GLY A 42 23.40 -9.92 -18.69
CA GLY A 42 23.65 -8.60 -19.26
C GLY A 42 22.66 -7.55 -18.75
N ASP A 43 21.36 -7.89 -18.77
CA ASP A 43 20.28 -7.00 -18.29
C ASP A 43 20.38 -6.71 -16.77
N ALA A 44 21.01 -7.60 -15.99
CA ALA A 44 21.20 -7.42 -14.55
C ALA A 44 22.43 -6.55 -14.20
N VAL A 45 23.32 -6.24 -15.15
CA VAL A 45 24.50 -5.41 -14.85
C VAL A 45 24.07 -4.02 -14.40
N GLY A 46 24.50 -3.63 -13.18
CA GLY A 46 24.13 -2.36 -12.57
C GLY A 46 22.82 -2.39 -11.76
N TYR A 47 22.16 -3.56 -11.66
CA TYR A 47 20.95 -3.75 -10.89
C TYR A 47 21.06 -4.89 -9.85
N PRO A 48 20.62 -4.68 -8.60
CA PRO A 48 20.22 -3.38 -8.05
C PRO A 48 21.41 -2.41 -8.01
N PRO A 49 21.15 -1.08 -8.02
CA PRO A 49 22.21 -0.10 -7.84
C PRO A 49 22.90 -0.32 -6.49
N GLU A 50 24.12 0.20 -6.36
CA GLU A 50 24.85 0.15 -5.10
C GLU A 50 23.98 0.73 -3.96
N PRO A 51 23.80 -0.01 -2.86
CA PRO A 51 22.98 0.48 -1.76
C PRO A 51 23.59 1.76 -1.20
N PRO A 52 22.77 2.76 -0.81
CA PRO A 52 23.29 3.96 -0.17
C PRO A 52 24.03 3.60 1.11
N ALA A 53 25.04 4.39 1.47
CA ALA A 53 25.78 4.20 2.70
C ALA A 53 24.83 4.15 3.90
N VAL A 54 25.07 3.19 4.81
CA VAL A 54 24.33 3.11 6.07
C VAL A 54 24.56 4.42 6.82
N ARG A 55 23.47 5.06 7.25
CA ARG A 55 23.55 6.34 7.99
C ARG A 55 24.37 6.14 9.27
N GLU A 56 25.31 7.05 9.52
CA GLU A 56 26.15 7.01 10.73
C GLU A 56 25.37 7.48 11.97
N ASN A 57 25.58 6.82 13.11
CA ASN A 57 25.10 7.23 14.44
C ASN A 57 26.27 7.88 15.22
N PRO A 58 26.02 8.87 16.11
CA PRO A 58 24.72 9.37 16.57
C PRO A 58 24.08 10.36 15.59
N ARG A 59 22.74 10.46 15.60
CA ARG A 59 21.99 11.39 14.76
C ARG A 59 21.19 12.38 15.60
N ALA A 60 21.42 13.68 15.36
CA ALA A 60 20.53 14.71 15.83
C ALA A 60 19.23 14.68 15.02
N LEU A 61 18.10 14.42 15.68
CA LEU A 61 16.77 14.51 15.10
C LEU A 61 16.11 15.80 15.60
N PRO A 62 15.88 16.80 14.72
CA PRO A 62 15.22 18.05 15.13
C PRO A 62 13.88 17.77 15.81
N GLY A 63 13.70 18.26 17.03
CA GLY A 63 12.48 18.03 17.84
C GLY A 63 12.38 16.65 18.49
N PHE A 64 13.37 15.78 18.32
CA PHE A 64 13.47 14.47 18.98
C PHE A 64 14.74 14.44 19.84
N GLY A 65 14.61 15.00 21.05
CA GLY A 65 15.69 15.03 22.03
C GLY A 65 16.15 13.63 22.44
N CYS A 66 17.29 13.57 23.13
CA CYS A 66 17.91 12.31 23.53
C CYS A 66 17.05 11.47 24.47
N GLU A 67 16.10 12.09 25.16
CA GLU A 67 15.11 11.45 26.01
C GLU A 67 14.15 10.50 25.24
N PHE A 68 14.00 10.69 23.92
CA PHE A 68 13.19 9.82 23.07
C PHE A 68 14.02 8.82 22.26
N GLN A 69 15.34 8.83 22.43
CA GLN A 69 16.24 7.87 21.80
C GLN A 69 16.65 6.78 22.80
N LEU A 70 17.19 5.67 22.29
CA LEU A 70 17.76 4.65 23.16
C LEU A 70 18.92 5.24 23.99
N PRO A 71 19.11 4.80 25.25
CA PRO A 71 20.25 5.23 26.05
C PRO A 71 21.57 5.05 25.28
N GLY A 72 22.38 6.12 25.23
CA GLY A 72 23.64 6.16 24.51
C GLY A 72 23.55 6.38 22.98
N ALA A 73 22.34 6.46 22.40
CA ALA A 73 22.18 6.68 20.96
C ALA A 73 22.63 8.07 20.51
N CYS A 74 22.64 9.04 21.43
CA CYS A 74 23.02 10.42 21.18
C CYS A 74 24.52 10.73 21.33
N ASP A 75 25.23 9.97 22.17
CA ASP A 75 26.66 10.17 22.45
C ASP A 75 27.53 9.05 21.87
N GLY A 76 26.91 8.12 21.12
CA GLY A 76 27.58 6.97 20.51
C GLY A 76 27.96 5.89 21.52
N SER A 77 27.57 6.01 22.80
CA SER A 77 27.81 5.00 23.83
C SER A 77 26.79 3.87 23.83
N ALA A 78 25.72 3.97 23.02
CA ALA A 78 24.76 2.89 22.85
C ALA A 78 25.51 1.65 22.39
N GLU A 79 25.45 0.59 23.20
CA GLU A 79 25.88 -0.72 22.74
C GLU A 79 25.03 -1.05 21.52
N ARG A 80 25.70 -1.14 20.35
CA ARG A 80 25.07 -1.74 19.18
C ARG A 80 24.57 -3.09 19.66
N ARG A 81 23.27 -3.35 19.49
CA ARG A 81 22.72 -4.68 19.70
C ARG A 81 23.62 -5.62 18.91
N GLN A 82 24.45 -6.40 19.61
CA GLN A 82 25.22 -7.43 18.95
C GLN A 82 24.16 -8.40 18.46
N ILE A 83 23.90 -8.36 17.16
CA ILE A 83 23.28 -9.48 16.51
C ILE A 83 24.37 -10.54 16.56
N GLU A 84 24.37 -11.35 17.63
CA GLU A 84 25.09 -12.61 17.58
C GLU A 84 24.56 -13.30 16.33
N ALA A 85 25.42 -13.45 15.33
CA ALA A 85 25.13 -14.31 14.21
C ALA A 85 24.97 -15.69 14.82
N HIS A 86 23.73 -16.06 15.17
CA HIS A 86 23.45 -17.39 15.62
C HIS A 86 23.99 -18.33 14.53
N PRO A 87 24.77 -19.36 14.89
CA PRO A 87 25.23 -20.33 13.92
C PRO A 87 24.00 -20.77 13.15
N ALA A 88 24.05 -20.63 11.82
CA ALA A 88 22.91 -20.89 10.96
C ALA A 88 22.22 -22.16 11.45
N ARG A 89 20.97 -22.06 11.93
CA ARG A 89 20.22 -23.25 12.32
C ARG A 89 20.33 -24.18 11.11
N PRO A 90 20.87 -25.42 11.27
CA PRO A 90 20.90 -26.34 10.15
C PRO A 90 19.46 -26.42 9.64
N ARG A 91 19.28 -26.28 8.32
CA ARG A 91 17.98 -26.50 7.67
C ARG A 91 17.35 -27.73 8.33
N ALA A 92 16.12 -27.61 8.82
CA ALA A 92 15.48 -28.62 9.65
C ALA A 92 15.80 -30.04 9.13
N ALA A 93 16.32 -30.93 9.99
CA ALA A 93 16.77 -32.27 9.59
C ALA A 93 15.63 -32.99 8.82
N GLY A 94 15.82 -33.12 7.50
CA GLY A 94 14.78 -33.50 6.53
C GLY A 94 14.69 -32.56 5.31
N ALA A 95 15.25 -31.35 5.41
CA ALA A 95 15.60 -30.53 4.27
C ALA A 95 17.04 -30.90 3.88
N GLU A 96 17.18 -31.95 3.08
CA GLU A 96 18.44 -32.24 2.40
C GLU A 96 19.01 -30.93 1.86
N THR A 97 20.30 -30.72 2.05
CA THR A 97 21.06 -29.73 1.29
C THR A 97 20.95 -30.15 -0.16
N SER A 98 19.84 -29.81 -0.81
CA SER A 98 19.76 -29.94 -2.23
C SER A 98 20.91 -29.08 -2.72
N SER A 99 21.86 -29.70 -3.42
CA SER A 99 22.48 -29.01 -4.54
C SER A 99 21.36 -28.28 -5.30
N LEU A 100 21.66 -27.23 -6.05
CA LEU A 100 20.67 -26.68 -6.97
C LEU A 100 20.37 -27.77 -8.02
N GLU A 101 19.57 -28.76 -7.65
CA GLU A 101 19.08 -29.79 -8.54
C GLU A 101 18.09 -29.09 -9.43
N VAL A 102 18.25 -29.32 -10.73
CA VAL A 102 17.27 -28.92 -11.72
C VAL A 102 15.94 -29.52 -11.27
N ARG A 103 15.05 -28.70 -10.68
CA ARG A 103 13.75 -29.16 -10.14
C ARG A 103 12.85 -29.79 -11.22
N GLN A 104 13.19 -29.62 -12.50
CA GLN A 104 12.51 -30.20 -13.66
C GLN A 104 13.52 -30.58 -14.75
N THR A 105 13.81 -31.87 -14.91
CA THR A 105 14.60 -32.41 -16.04
C THR A 105 13.75 -32.73 -17.28
N GLY A 106 12.42 -32.59 -17.18
CA GLY A 106 11.48 -32.74 -18.28
C GLY A 106 10.53 -31.55 -18.36
N SER A 107 10.04 -31.22 -19.56
CA SER A 107 8.93 -30.29 -19.74
C SER A 107 7.76 -30.81 -18.91
N GLY A 108 7.32 -30.06 -17.90
CA GLY A 108 6.04 -30.35 -17.27
C GLY A 108 4.96 -30.48 -18.34
N ASP A 109 3.99 -31.37 -18.12
CA ASP A 109 2.73 -31.37 -18.86
C ASP A 109 2.16 -29.94 -18.73
N ARG A 110 2.41 -29.10 -19.75
CA ARG A 110 1.90 -27.73 -19.82
C ARG A 110 0.39 -27.85 -19.98
N LYS A 111 -0.34 -27.82 -18.85
CA LYS A 111 -1.78 -28.00 -18.80
C LYS A 111 -2.49 -26.91 -19.59
N GLY A 112 -3.56 -27.30 -20.30
CA GLY A 112 -4.43 -26.39 -21.05
C GLY A 112 -4.68 -26.87 -22.47
N LEU A 113 -5.12 -25.96 -23.34
CA LEU A 113 -5.37 -26.29 -24.74
C LEU A 113 -4.05 -26.62 -25.48
N PRO A 114 -4.07 -27.60 -26.41
CA PRO A 114 -2.92 -27.86 -27.29
C PRO A 114 -2.65 -26.67 -28.21
N ASP A 115 -1.42 -26.59 -28.73
CA ASP A 115 -0.99 -25.63 -29.76
C ASP A 115 -1.22 -24.14 -29.43
N ARG A 116 -1.23 -23.80 -28.14
CA ARG A 116 -1.23 -22.41 -27.68
C ARG A 116 0.15 -21.79 -27.84
N ASP A 117 0.21 -20.62 -28.43
CA ASP A 117 1.38 -19.74 -28.30
C ASP A 117 1.28 -18.96 -26.99
N LEU A 118 2.13 -19.33 -26.03
CA LEU A 118 2.14 -18.73 -24.71
C LEU A 118 2.94 -17.42 -24.67
N LEU A 119 3.78 -17.16 -25.67
CA LEU A 119 4.59 -15.94 -25.73
C LEU A 119 3.95 -14.90 -26.64
N TYR A 120 3.35 -15.33 -27.75
CA TYR A 120 2.77 -14.50 -28.80
C TYR A 120 1.28 -14.84 -28.97
N PRO A 121 0.41 -14.43 -28.02
CA PRO A 121 -1.01 -14.72 -28.13
C PRO A 121 -1.60 -14.04 -29.37
N LYS A 122 -2.51 -14.75 -30.05
CA LYS A 122 -3.21 -14.22 -31.26
C LYS A 122 -3.91 -12.88 -31.02
N TYR A 123 -4.31 -12.61 -29.78
CA TYR A 123 -4.91 -11.34 -29.37
C TYR A 123 -4.00 -10.64 -28.37
N ALA A 124 -3.51 -9.47 -28.76
CA ALA A 124 -2.77 -8.56 -27.92
C ALA A 124 -3.72 -7.78 -27.01
N ILE A 125 -3.53 -7.90 -25.69
CA ILE A 125 -4.08 -6.91 -24.76
C ILE A 125 -3.31 -5.60 -24.89
N HIS A 126 -3.90 -4.49 -24.44
CA HIS A 126 -3.21 -3.19 -24.37
C HIS A 126 -2.35 -3.11 -23.10
N ASN A 127 -1.26 -3.90 -23.07
CA ASN A 127 -0.30 -3.85 -21.97
C ASN A 127 0.63 -2.64 -22.12
N ASP A 128 0.58 -1.72 -21.17
CA ASP A 128 1.38 -0.49 -21.16
C ASP A 128 2.89 -0.76 -20.99
N ALA A 129 3.25 -1.85 -20.30
CA ALA A 129 4.64 -2.23 -20.09
C ALA A 129 5.39 -2.54 -21.40
N ALA A 130 4.69 -2.88 -22.49
CA ALA A 130 5.28 -3.10 -23.81
C ALA A 130 5.54 -1.81 -24.60
N GLY A 131 5.24 -0.64 -24.01
CA GLY A 131 5.41 0.67 -24.63
C GLY A 131 4.18 1.13 -25.44
N PRO A 132 4.28 2.28 -26.13
CA PRO A 132 3.14 2.97 -26.75
C PRO A 132 2.57 2.26 -27.98
N ASP A 133 3.26 1.26 -28.53
CA ASP A 133 2.83 0.51 -29.71
C ASP A 133 2.19 -0.82 -29.32
N VAL A 134 0.86 -0.85 -29.24
CA VAL A 134 0.08 -2.05 -28.87
C VAL A 134 0.28 -3.23 -29.81
N SER A 135 0.81 -3.04 -31.03
CA SER A 135 1.14 -4.16 -31.93
C SER A 135 2.27 -5.04 -31.38
N TRP A 136 3.11 -4.49 -30.49
CA TRP A 136 4.20 -5.24 -29.85
C TRP A 136 3.68 -6.30 -28.86
N ASN A 137 2.45 -6.14 -28.37
CA ASN A 137 1.86 -7.06 -27.39
C ASN A 137 1.60 -8.46 -27.93
N ALA A 138 1.35 -8.60 -29.24
CA ALA A 138 1.16 -9.89 -29.90
C ALA A 138 2.42 -10.32 -30.65
N ASP A 139 3.11 -9.39 -31.32
CA ASP A 139 4.17 -9.74 -32.26
C ASP A 139 5.57 -9.81 -31.64
N ARG A 140 5.76 -9.25 -30.43
CA ARG A 140 7.08 -9.15 -29.77
C ARG A 140 7.13 -9.71 -28.35
N GLY A 141 6.12 -10.48 -27.95
CA GLY A 141 6.07 -11.09 -26.62
C GLY A 141 5.79 -10.07 -25.51
N GLY A 142 4.99 -9.04 -25.79
CA GLY A 142 4.74 -7.93 -24.85
C GLY A 142 4.10 -8.33 -23.52
N LEU A 143 3.55 -9.54 -23.38
CA LEU A 143 3.15 -10.06 -22.06
C LEU A 143 4.33 -10.38 -21.13
N SER A 144 5.51 -10.67 -21.68
CA SER A 144 6.73 -10.98 -20.91
C SER A 144 7.56 -9.73 -20.59
N PHE A 145 7.14 -8.55 -21.08
CA PHE A 145 7.88 -7.30 -20.87
C PHE A 145 7.89 -6.92 -19.39
N LYS A 146 9.07 -6.62 -18.84
CA LYS A 146 9.28 -6.26 -17.42
C LYS A 146 8.77 -7.29 -16.40
N THR A 147 8.66 -8.55 -16.82
CA THR A 147 8.23 -9.66 -15.96
C THR A 147 8.89 -10.98 -16.37
N VAL A 148 8.41 -12.11 -15.85
CA VAL A 148 8.85 -13.44 -16.24
C VAL A 148 8.17 -13.90 -17.52
N LYS A 149 8.84 -14.74 -18.30
CA LYS A 149 8.26 -15.32 -19.52
C LYS A 149 6.97 -16.07 -19.21
N THR A 150 5.96 -15.83 -20.02
CA THR A 150 4.63 -16.44 -19.87
C THR A 150 4.63 -17.95 -20.16
N ASP A 151 5.64 -18.49 -20.84
CA ASP A 151 5.76 -19.93 -21.12
C ASP A 151 6.48 -20.73 -20.02
N ILE A 152 6.92 -20.07 -18.93
CA ILE A 152 7.48 -20.74 -17.75
C ILE A 152 6.41 -21.60 -17.09
N ALA A 153 6.75 -22.85 -16.82
CA ALA A 153 5.88 -23.80 -16.15
C ALA A 153 6.08 -23.79 -14.63
N HIS A 154 4.98 -23.84 -13.90
CA HIS A 154 4.94 -24.20 -12.49
C HIS A 154 5.11 -25.72 -12.31
N GLN A 155 5.50 -26.13 -11.10
CA GLN A 155 5.71 -27.53 -10.75
C GLN A 155 4.46 -28.42 -10.98
N ASN A 156 3.26 -27.85 -10.91
CA ASN A 156 2.00 -28.56 -11.10
C ASN A 156 1.51 -28.61 -12.57
N GLY A 157 2.33 -28.14 -13.52
CA GLY A 157 2.02 -28.12 -14.96
C GLY A 157 1.27 -26.88 -15.45
N LEU A 158 0.83 -25.98 -14.56
CA LEU A 158 0.31 -24.68 -14.99
C LEU A 158 1.44 -23.83 -15.55
N VAL A 159 1.12 -22.82 -16.36
CA VAL A 159 2.11 -21.91 -16.96
C VAL A 159 1.83 -20.47 -16.54
N MET A 160 2.87 -19.64 -16.50
CA MET A 160 2.76 -18.23 -16.13
C MET A 160 1.72 -17.48 -16.96
N TYR A 161 1.50 -17.85 -18.22
CA TYR A 161 0.42 -17.31 -19.06
C TYR A 161 -0.96 -17.38 -18.37
N ASP A 162 -1.25 -18.48 -17.68
CA ASP A 162 -2.54 -18.72 -17.03
C ASP A 162 -2.59 -18.18 -15.58
N THR A 163 -1.43 -17.95 -14.96
CA THR A 163 -1.30 -17.71 -13.51
C THR A 163 -0.57 -16.43 -13.13
N HIS A 164 -0.07 -15.64 -14.10
CA HIS A 164 0.75 -14.45 -13.85
C HIS A 164 0.07 -13.51 -12.85
N ASN A 165 -1.19 -13.14 -13.11
CA ASN A 165 -1.96 -12.25 -12.23
C ASN A 165 -2.26 -12.84 -10.84
N LEU A 166 -1.95 -14.13 -10.60
CA LEU A 166 -2.09 -14.79 -9.30
C LEU A 166 -0.76 -14.86 -8.52
N TYR A 167 0.36 -14.40 -9.09
CA TYR A 167 1.66 -14.56 -8.45
C TYR A 167 1.76 -13.83 -7.11
N GLY A 168 1.41 -12.53 -7.08
CA GLY A 168 1.33 -11.75 -5.84
C GLY A 168 0.34 -12.35 -4.83
N ALA A 169 -0.82 -12.81 -5.31
CA ALA A 169 -1.84 -13.49 -4.51
C ALA A 169 -1.30 -14.75 -3.80
N MET A 170 -0.58 -15.60 -4.54
CA MET A 170 0.03 -16.82 -4.02
C MET A 170 1.14 -16.50 -3.02
N MET A 171 1.98 -15.50 -3.32
CA MET A 171 3.03 -15.04 -2.40
C MET A 171 2.44 -14.48 -1.10
N GLY A 172 1.41 -13.64 -1.18
CA GLY A 172 0.73 -13.06 -0.01
C GLY A 172 0.16 -14.14 0.93
N LYS A 173 -0.46 -15.18 0.37
CA LYS A 173 -0.96 -16.33 1.15
C LYS A 173 0.17 -17.11 1.81
N ALA A 174 1.26 -17.39 1.09
CA ALA A 174 2.42 -18.09 1.64
C ALA A 174 3.07 -17.28 2.78
N SER A 175 3.23 -15.98 2.57
CA SER A 175 3.76 -15.04 3.57
C SER A 175 2.88 -14.94 4.81
N ARG A 176 1.54 -14.93 4.65
CA ARG A 176 0.61 -14.97 5.79
C ARG A 176 0.79 -16.22 6.63
N ASN A 177 0.90 -17.39 5.99
CA ASN A 177 1.12 -18.64 6.70
C ASN A 177 2.46 -18.63 7.45
N ALA A 178 3.52 -18.07 6.86
CA ALA A 178 4.82 -17.94 7.51
C ALA A 178 4.78 -16.99 8.73
N MET A 179 4.12 -15.83 8.59
CA MET A 179 3.94 -14.88 9.70
C MET A 179 3.12 -15.49 10.87
N MET A 180 2.07 -16.27 10.56
CA MET A 180 1.29 -16.97 11.59
C MET A 180 2.10 -18.07 12.28
N ALA A 181 2.92 -18.82 11.54
CA ALA A 181 3.73 -19.89 12.09
C ALA A 181 4.80 -19.37 13.07
N ARG A 182 5.38 -18.20 12.79
CA ARG A 182 6.41 -17.60 13.65
C ARG A 182 5.88 -17.19 15.03
N ARG A 183 4.67 -16.62 15.09
CA ARG A 183 4.07 -16.07 16.30
C ARG A 183 2.63 -16.55 16.46
N GLU A 184 2.47 -17.71 17.11
CA GLU A 184 1.16 -18.28 17.38
C GLU A 184 0.29 -17.32 18.21
N GLY A 185 -0.99 -17.21 17.84
CA GLY A 185 -1.97 -16.35 18.52
C GLY A 185 -1.94 -14.88 18.13
N LEU A 186 -0.91 -14.40 17.40
CA LEU A 186 -0.86 -13.02 16.93
C LEU A 186 -1.39 -12.90 15.49
N ARG A 187 -2.12 -11.80 15.22
CA ARG A 187 -2.66 -11.50 13.90
C ARG A 187 -1.56 -10.93 13.00
N PRO A 188 -1.28 -11.52 11.82
CA PRO A 188 -0.32 -10.95 10.88
C PRO A 188 -0.79 -9.64 10.29
N PHE A 189 0.15 -8.71 10.08
CA PHE A 189 -0.02 -7.53 9.25
C PHE A 189 0.88 -7.65 8.02
N ILE A 190 0.29 -7.60 6.83
CA ILE A 190 1.01 -7.78 5.56
C ILE A 190 0.50 -6.76 4.55
N ILE A 191 1.41 -6.09 3.86
CA ILE A 191 1.11 -5.19 2.75
C ILE A 191 1.73 -5.76 1.46
N THR A 192 0.97 -5.83 0.37
CA THR A 192 1.42 -6.37 -0.93
C THR A 192 1.20 -5.39 -2.08
N ARG A 193 2.06 -5.46 -3.11
CA ARG A 193 1.91 -4.64 -4.32
C ARG A 193 0.89 -5.27 -5.27
N SER A 194 1.27 -6.40 -5.85
CA SER A 194 0.41 -7.15 -6.76
C SER A 194 -0.72 -7.80 -5.98
N THR A 195 -1.93 -7.70 -6.53
CA THR A 195 -3.18 -8.19 -5.94
C THR A 195 -4.07 -8.82 -7.00
N PHE A 196 -4.92 -9.75 -6.58
CA PHE A 196 -6.00 -10.33 -7.36
C PHE A 196 -7.30 -10.35 -6.53
N PRO A 197 -8.50 -10.41 -7.15
CA PRO A 197 -9.75 -10.54 -6.42
C PRO A 197 -9.72 -11.62 -5.32
N GLY A 198 -10.06 -11.20 -4.10
CA GLY A 198 -10.10 -12.05 -2.92
C GLY A 198 -8.83 -12.05 -2.06
N ASP A 199 -7.76 -11.35 -2.44
CA ASP A 199 -6.55 -11.26 -1.61
C ASP A 199 -6.71 -10.36 -0.38
N GLY A 200 -7.62 -9.38 -0.42
CA GLY A 200 -7.92 -8.48 0.70
C GLY A 200 -8.33 -9.18 2.01
N LYS A 201 -8.70 -10.47 1.94
CA LYS A 201 -8.95 -11.32 3.13
C LYS A 201 -7.68 -11.69 3.90
N ALA A 202 -6.52 -11.60 3.26
CA ALA A 202 -5.24 -12.11 3.76
C ALA A 202 -4.18 -11.02 3.91
N VAL A 203 -4.22 -9.99 3.08
CA VAL A 203 -3.20 -8.94 2.99
C VAL A 203 -3.86 -7.57 2.77
N GLY A 204 -3.21 -6.51 3.21
CA GLY A 204 -3.49 -5.14 2.81
C GLY A 204 -2.71 -4.75 1.56
N HIS A 205 -2.98 -3.56 1.05
CA HIS A 205 -2.39 -3.05 -0.19
C HIS A 205 -2.00 -1.57 -0.02
N TRP A 206 -0.95 -1.14 -0.70
CA TRP A 206 -0.68 0.28 -0.91
C TRP A 206 -0.70 0.57 -2.40
N LEU A 207 -1.10 1.78 -2.78
CA LEU A 207 -1.36 2.12 -4.19
C LEU A 207 -0.14 2.15 -5.12
N GLY A 208 1.03 1.73 -4.65
CA GLY A 208 2.26 1.73 -5.44
C GLY A 208 2.94 3.10 -5.51
N ASP A 209 3.78 3.23 -6.52
CA ASP A 209 4.73 4.33 -6.70
C ASP A 209 4.04 5.56 -7.29
N ASN A 210 3.27 6.27 -6.45
CA ASN A 210 2.64 7.54 -6.83
C ASN A 210 3.66 8.69 -6.93
N LEU A 211 3.31 9.79 -7.58
CA LEU A 211 4.16 10.97 -7.70
C LEU A 211 3.76 12.05 -6.71
N SER A 212 4.73 12.88 -6.34
CA SER A 212 4.56 14.08 -5.50
C SER A 212 3.90 15.22 -6.30
N GLN A 213 2.68 14.98 -6.79
CA GLN A 213 1.91 15.85 -7.66
C GLN A 213 0.42 15.91 -7.26
N TRP A 214 -0.28 17.00 -7.60
CA TRP A 214 -1.67 17.26 -7.19
C TRP A 214 -2.71 16.38 -7.90
N ASP A 215 -2.43 15.92 -9.12
CA ASP A 215 -3.22 14.87 -9.77
C ASP A 215 -3.11 13.55 -9.01
N HIS A 216 -1.90 13.11 -8.63
CA HIS A 216 -1.69 11.92 -7.81
C HIS A 216 -2.30 12.03 -6.40
N TYR A 217 -2.35 13.24 -5.82
CA TYR A 217 -3.11 13.52 -4.60
C TYR A 217 -4.60 13.18 -4.76
N ARG A 218 -5.21 13.64 -5.86
CA ARG A 218 -6.61 13.33 -6.20
C ARG A 218 -6.79 11.86 -6.55
N PHE A 219 -5.82 11.25 -7.24
CA PHE A 219 -5.84 9.84 -7.60
C PHE A 219 -5.85 8.94 -6.36
N ALA A 220 -5.12 9.31 -5.32
CA ALA A 220 -5.11 8.59 -4.07
C ALA A 220 -6.50 8.51 -3.41
N ILE A 221 -7.33 9.55 -3.53
CA ILE A 221 -8.67 9.58 -2.94
C ILE A 221 -9.56 8.52 -3.59
N TYR A 222 -9.78 8.62 -4.90
CA TYR A 222 -10.73 7.71 -5.56
C TYR A 222 -10.17 6.29 -5.69
N THR A 223 -8.84 6.12 -5.82
CA THR A 223 -8.23 4.79 -5.93
C THR A 223 -8.27 4.06 -4.59
N THR A 224 -7.95 4.73 -3.47
CA THR A 224 -8.07 4.11 -2.13
C THR A 224 -9.54 3.74 -1.85
N MET A 225 -10.46 4.64 -2.15
CA MET A 225 -11.90 4.39 -2.02
C MET A 225 -12.35 3.18 -2.86
N THR A 226 -11.85 3.05 -4.10
CA THR A 226 -12.14 1.90 -4.98
C THR A 226 -11.61 0.59 -4.37
N PHE A 227 -10.37 0.59 -3.87
CA PHE A 227 -9.79 -0.60 -3.23
C PHE A 227 -10.59 -1.03 -2.00
N SER A 228 -10.99 -0.09 -1.16
CA SER A 228 -11.77 -0.39 0.05
C SER A 228 -13.20 -0.81 -0.26
N ALA A 229 -13.90 -0.10 -1.15
CA ALA A 229 -15.33 -0.32 -1.43
C ALA A 229 -15.61 -1.48 -2.39
N LEU A 230 -14.87 -1.54 -3.50
CA LEU A 230 -15.18 -2.41 -4.63
C LEU A 230 -14.26 -3.62 -4.69
N TYR A 231 -12.96 -3.44 -4.45
CA TYR A 231 -11.99 -4.55 -4.50
C TYR A 231 -11.83 -5.28 -3.15
N GLN A 232 -12.51 -4.80 -2.10
CA GLN A 232 -12.56 -5.43 -0.78
C GLN A 232 -11.18 -5.57 -0.10
N PHE A 233 -10.39 -4.50 -0.17
CA PHE A 233 -9.16 -4.31 0.61
C PHE A 233 -9.42 -3.28 1.72
N PRO A 234 -9.88 -3.71 2.91
CA PRO A 234 -10.19 -2.79 3.99
C PRO A 234 -8.94 -2.07 4.53
N MET A 235 -7.75 -2.64 4.34
CA MET A 235 -6.46 -2.05 4.68
C MET A 235 -5.76 -1.56 3.41
N ALA A 236 -6.13 -0.35 2.95
CA ALA A 236 -5.58 0.30 1.76
C ALA A 236 -5.23 1.77 2.00
N GLY A 237 -4.29 2.31 1.21
CA GLY A 237 -3.89 3.71 1.22
C GLY A 237 -2.72 4.02 0.28
N SER A 238 -2.46 5.29 0.03
CA SER A 238 -1.32 5.76 -0.78
C SER A 238 -0.10 6.09 0.07
N ASP A 239 1.05 6.28 -0.58
CA ASP A 239 2.18 6.95 0.05
C ASP A 239 1.87 8.45 0.17
N ALA A 240 1.80 8.91 1.42
CA ALA A 240 1.53 10.31 1.72
C ALA A 240 2.70 11.18 1.23
N CYS A 241 2.36 12.35 0.69
CA CYS A 241 3.26 13.30 0.05
C CYS A 241 3.77 12.90 -1.36
N GLY A 242 3.61 11.63 -1.74
CA GLY A 242 4.05 11.06 -3.02
C GLY A 242 5.38 10.30 -2.90
N PHE A 243 5.54 9.21 -3.63
CA PHE A 243 6.77 8.43 -3.65
C PHE A 243 7.82 9.03 -4.58
N GLY A 244 7.45 9.31 -5.83
CA GLY A 244 8.36 9.81 -6.87
C GLY A 244 8.35 11.33 -6.99
N GLY A 245 9.54 11.93 -6.99
CA GLY A 245 9.72 13.38 -7.17
C GLY A 245 9.61 14.15 -5.85
N ASP A 246 10.03 15.41 -5.88
CA ASP A 246 10.13 16.23 -4.67
C ASP A 246 8.77 16.79 -4.25
N ALA A 247 8.33 16.47 -3.04
CA ALA A 247 7.13 17.05 -2.45
C ALA A 247 7.32 18.54 -2.11
N THR A 248 6.25 19.31 -2.28
CA THR A 248 6.18 20.69 -1.77
C THR A 248 5.58 20.70 -0.36
N GLU A 249 5.92 21.72 0.44
CA GLU A 249 5.38 21.87 1.81
C GLU A 249 3.85 21.85 1.81
N GLN A 250 3.21 22.56 0.88
CA GLN A 250 1.76 22.64 0.79
C GLN A 250 1.11 21.30 0.41
N LEU A 251 1.63 20.63 -0.61
CA LEU A 251 1.13 19.32 -1.03
C LEU A 251 1.26 18.31 0.11
N CYS A 252 2.44 18.25 0.74
CA CYS A 252 2.68 17.30 1.82
C CYS A 252 1.83 17.61 3.07
N ALA A 253 1.55 18.88 3.37
CA ALA A 253 0.65 19.24 4.46
C ALA A 253 -0.79 18.79 4.19
N ARG A 254 -1.32 19.00 2.97
CA ARG A 254 -2.66 18.52 2.58
C ARG A 254 -2.73 16.98 2.51
N TRP A 255 -1.63 16.32 2.15
CA TRP A 255 -1.57 14.86 2.07
C TRP A 255 -1.38 14.20 3.44
N ALA A 256 -0.69 14.85 4.38
CA ALA A 256 -0.62 14.40 5.76
C ALA A 256 -2.02 14.35 6.41
N SER A 257 -2.86 15.36 6.15
CA SER A 257 -4.22 15.38 6.68
C SER A 257 -5.14 14.39 5.98
N LEU A 258 -5.13 14.33 4.63
CA LEU A 258 -5.90 13.33 3.87
C LEU A 258 -5.51 11.89 4.23
N GLY A 259 -4.22 11.58 4.24
CA GLY A 259 -3.70 10.23 4.47
C GLY A 259 -4.09 9.67 5.83
N ALA A 260 -4.27 10.54 6.84
CA ALA A 260 -4.76 10.14 8.15
C ALA A 260 -6.18 9.54 8.13
N PHE A 261 -6.92 9.67 7.02
CA PHE A 261 -8.23 9.06 6.81
C PHE A 261 -8.22 7.92 5.77
N PHE A 262 -7.04 7.46 5.35
CA PHE A 262 -6.89 6.14 4.71
C PHE A 262 -6.65 5.06 5.77
N THR A 263 -7.15 3.85 5.56
CA THR A 263 -6.99 2.79 6.58
C THR A 263 -5.53 2.41 6.75
N PHE A 264 -4.77 2.32 5.65
CA PHE A 264 -3.31 2.25 5.67
C PHE A 264 -2.74 3.67 5.51
N TYR A 265 -2.08 4.18 6.56
CA TYR A 265 -1.50 5.54 6.57
C TYR A 265 0.02 5.45 6.73
N ARG A 266 0.75 5.76 5.65
CA ARG A 266 2.21 5.71 5.57
C ARG A 266 2.76 6.93 4.82
N ASN A 267 3.86 7.49 5.31
CA ASN A 267 4.72 8.41 4.54
C ASN A 267 5.93 7.59 4.05
N HIS A 268 6.11 7.52 2.75
CA HIS A 268 7.18 6.76 2.09
C HIS A 268 7.66 7.55 0.87
N ASN A 269 8.91 7.36 0.46
CA ASN A 269 9.60 8.23 -0.48
C ASN A 269 10.59 7.46 -1.35
N GLY A 270 10.82 7.96 -2.56
CA GLY A 270 11.85 7.48 -3.47
C GLY A 270 13.26 7.84 -2.98
N ILE A 271 14.24 7.05 -3.40
CA ILE A 271 15.64 7.23 -2.99
C ILE A 271 16.24 8.55 -3.50
N ASP A 272 15.81 9.01 -4.68
CA ASP A 272 16.35 10.20 -5.35
C ASP A 272 15.63 11.50 -4.95
N SER A 273 14.62 11.43 -4.08
CA SER A 273 13.78 12.57 -3.70
C SER A 273 14.20 13.17 -2.36
N ILE A 274 13.92 14.47 -2.17
CA ILE A 274 14.20 15.15 -0.90
C ILE A 274 13.47 14.48 0.28
N SER A 275 14.07 14.52 1.47
CA SER A 275 13.43 13.97 2.67
C SER A 275 12.15 14.70 3.02
N GLN A 276 11.07 13.95 3.23
CA GLN A 276 9.72 14.46 3.38
C GLN A 276 8.99 13.95 4.63
N GLU A 277 9.72 13.53 5.68
CA GLU A 277 9.07 13.18 6.94
C GLU A 277 8.25 14.37 7.48
N PHE A 278 7.17 14.12 8.21
CA PHE A 278 6.25 15.21 8.58
C PHE A 278 6.88 16.32 9.43
N TYR A 279 7.98 16.03 10.14
CA TYR A 279 8.72 17.04 10.92
C TYR A 279 9.61 17.95 10.08
N ARG A 280 9.73 17.75 8.76
CA ARG A 280 10.64 18.50 7.88
C ARG A 280 10.21 19.95 7.67
N TRP A 281 8.91 20.22 7.71
CA TRP A 281 8.33 21.56 7.58
C TRP A 281 7.37 21.86 8.74
N PRO A 282 7.35 23.09 9.30
CA PRO A 282 6.44 23.45 10.38
C PRO A 282 4.96 23.23 10.03
N ALA A 283 4.52 23.62 8.83
CA ALA A 283 3.11 23.47 8.41
C ALA A 283 2.73 22.00 8.22
N VAL A 284 3.62 21.19 7.63
CA VAL A 284 3.40 19.73 7.50
C VAL A 284 3.32 19.07 8.87
N ALA A 285 4.20 19.46 9.81
CA ALA A 285 4.20 18.92 11.16
C ALA A 285 2.91 19.30 11.91
N GLU A 286 2.41 20.52 11.72
CA GLU A 286 1.13 20.95 12.29
C GLU A 286 -0.05 20.18 11.69
N SER A 287 -0.14 20.09 10.36
CA SER A 287 -1.17 19.31 9.67
C SER A 287 -1.18 17.85 10.16
N ALA A 288 -0.01 17.21 10.20
CA ALA A 288 0.14 15.85 10.68
C ALA A 288 -0.29 15.70 12.14
N ARG A 289 0.07 16.64 13.04
CA ARG A 289 -0.37 16.59 14.45
C ARG A 289 -1.89 16.69 14.57
N LYS A 290 -2.52 17.66 13.89
CA LYS A 290 -3.99 17.82 13.88
C LYS A 290 -4.66 16.54 13.39
N ALA A 291 -4.20 16.00 12.26
CA ALA A 291 -4.81 14.84 11.62
C ALA A 291 -4.57 13.53 12.39
N ILE A 292 -3.38 13.33 12.93
CA ILE A 292 -3.03 12.16 13.75
C ILE A 292 -3.81 12.18 15.06
N ASP A 293 -4.00 13.33 15.72
CA ASP A 293 -4.86 13.45 16.91
C ASP A 293 -6.30 13.00 16.60
N MET A 294 -6.90 13.52 15.52
CA MET A 294 -8.24 13.09 15.08
C MET A 294 -8.30 11.59 14.78
N ARG A 295 -7.33 11.07 14.02
CA ARG A 295 -7.25 9.65 13.69
C ARG A 295 -7.12 8.78 14.94
N TYR A 296 -6.29 9.19 15.91
CA TYR A 296 -6.05 8.41 17.13
C TYR A 296 -7.30 8.35 18.00
N ARG A 297 -8.05 9.46 18.12
CA ARG A 297 -9.37 9.46 18.76
C ARG A 297 -10.33 8.50 18.05
N LEU A 298 -10.28 8.44 16.72
CA LEU A 298 -11.13 7.57 15.90
C LEU A 298 -10.68 6.09 15.86
N LEU A 299 -9.63 5.67 16.56
CA LEU A 299 -9.10 4.31 16.40
C LEU A 299 -10.12 3.20 16.71
N ASP A 300 -10.99 3.38 17.70
CA ASP A 300 -12.04 2.39 18.01
C ASP A 300 -13.12 2.34 16.92
N TYR A 301 -13.46 3.49 16.32
CA TYR A 301 -14.34 3.57 15.17
C TYR A 301 -13.71 2.92 13.93
N ILE A 302 -12.45 3.23 13.64
CA ILE A 302 -11.67 2.66 12.54
C ILE A 302 -11.57 1.14 12.67
N TYR A 303 -11.26 0.64 13.87
CA TYR A 303 -11.16 -0.79 14.14
C TYR A 303 -12.51 -1.49 13.98
N THR A 304 -13.60 -0.83 14.39
CA THR A 304 -14.96 -1.32 14.16
C THR A 304 -15.29 -1.39 12.67
N ALA A 305 -14.87 -0.43 11.86
CA ALA A 305 -15.06 -0.47 10.40
C ALA A 305 -14.29 -1.64 9.76
N ILE A 306 -13.04 -1.89 10.18
CA ILE A 306 -12.25 -3.04 9.72
C ILE A 306 -12.92 -4.36 10.14
N TYR A 307 -13.48 -4.42 11.36
CA TYR A 307 -14.25 -5.58 11.82
C TYR A 307 -15.49 -5.83 10.95
N LYS A 308 -16.29 -4.80 10.67
CA LYS A 308 -17.47 -4.92 9.78
C LYS A 308 -17.07 -5.42 8.40
N ALA A 309 -16.01 -4.86 7.80
CA ALA A 309 -15.47 -5.34 6.52
C ALA A 309 -15.13 -6.84 6.53
N THR A 310 -14.66 -7.37 7.67
CA THR A 310 -14.34 -8.79 7.83
C THR A 310 -15.59 -9.66 8.00
N VAL A 311 -16.63 -9.14 8.63
CA VAL A 311 -17.84 -9.91 9.00
C VAL A 311 -18.89 -9.92 7.90
N ASP A 312 -19.16 -8.77 7.28
CA ASP A 312 -20.25 -8.61 6.32
C ASP A 312 -19.83 -7.94 5.00
N GLY A 313 -18.55 -7.58 4.84
CA GLY A 313 -18.03 -6.93 3.62
C GLY A 313 -18.33 -5.44 3.52
N SER A 314 -18.91 -4.80 4.56
CA SER A 314 -19.09 -3.36 4.61
C SER A 314 -17.72 -2.66 4.52
N PRO A 315 -17.51 -1.75 3.56
CA PRO A 315 -16.17 -1.24 3.33
C PRO A 315 -15.77 -0.19 4.37
N THR A 316 -14.46 -0.05 4.57
CA THR A 316 -13.87 0.94 5.48
C THR A 316 -13.99 2.35 4.95
N LEU A 317 -13.85 2.54 3.63
CA LEU A 317 -14.13 3.79 2.93
C LEU A 317 -15.29 3.57 1.97
N ASN A 318 -16.33 4.39 2.08
CA ASN A 318 -17.55 4.31 1.29
C ASN A 318 -17.63 5.50 0.33
N PRO A 319 -17.83 5.28 -0.98
CA PRO A 319 -18.25 6.36 -1.86
C PRO A 319 -19.61 6.90 -1.43
N MET A 320 -19.86 8.17 -1.74
CA MET A 320 -21.09 8.85 -1.33
C MET A 320 -22.36 8.08 -1.72
N TYR A 321 -22.36 7.44 -2.89
CA TYR A 321 -23.49 6.67 -3.41
C TYR A 321 -23.74 5.32 -2.70
N PHE A 322 -22.78 4.78 -1.93
CA PHE A 322 -23.06 3.64 -1.05
C PHE A 322 -23.94 4.06 0.13
N VAL A 323 -23.78 5.30 0.58
CA VAL A 323 -24.47 5.86 1.74
C VAL A 323 -25.80 6.53 1.35
N TYR A 324 -25.86 7.09 0.14
CA TYR A 324 -27.03 7.76 -0.43
C TYR A 324 -27.30 7.28 -1.87
N PRO A 325 -27.68 6.01 -2.09
CA PRO A 325 -27.81 5.43 -3.43
C PRO A 325 -28.87 6.09 -4.31
N GLU A 326 -29.94 6.59 -3.70
CA GLU A 326 -31.06 7.25 -4.39
C GLU A 326 -30.73 8.68 -4.84
N ASP A 327 -29.65 9.27 -4.32
CA ASP A 327 -29.20 10.60 -4.72
C ASP A 327 -28.19 10.50 -5.87
N ARG A 328 -28.69 10.62 -7.10
CA ARG A 328 -27.88 10.48 -8.33
C ARG A 328 -26.74 11.48 -8.43
N ALA A 329 -26.81 12.63 -7.74
CA ALA A 329 -25.72 13.60 -7.75
C ALA A 329 -24.46 13.05 -7.05
N THR A 330 -24.60 12.00 -6.23
CA THR A 330 -23.47 11.39 -5.52
C THR A 330 -22.64 10.41 -6.36
N TRP A 331 -23.16 9.95 -7.51
CA TRP A 331 -22.56 8.85 -8.27
C TRP A 331 -21.22 9.22 -8.92
N ALA A 332 -21.07 10.48 -9.33
CA ALA A 332 -19.86 10.98 -9.98
C ALA A 332 -18.85 11.61 -9.00
N LEU A 333 -19.15 11.64 -7.70
CA LEU A 333 -18.27 12.24 -6.71
C LEU A 333 -17.04 11.35 -6.45
N GLN A 334 -15.86 11.90 -6.69
CA GLN A 334 -14.58 11.18 -6.60
C GLN A 334 -13.70 11.66 -5.43
N HIS A 335 -13.93 12.87 -4.93
CA HIS A 335 -13.01 13.54 -4.01
C HIS A 335 -13.56 13.77 -2.60
N GLN A 336 -14.68 13.12 -2.26
CA GLN A 336 -15.21 13.05 -0.90
C GLN A 336 -15.74 11.64 -0.64
N PHE A 337 -15.58 11.16 0.58
CA PHE A 337 -15.95 9.79 0.94
C PHE A 337 -16.31 9.70 2.42
N PHE A 338 -17.04 8.66 2.79
CA PHE A 338 -17.23 8.33 4.19
C PHE A 338 -16.18 7.34 4.66
N TYR A 339 -15.51 7.62 5.78
CA TYR A 339 -14.90 6.57 6.58
C TYR A 339 -16.01 5.88 7.37
N GLY A 340 -16.19 4.57 7.17
CA GLY A 340 -17.36 3.82 7.61
C GLY A 340 -18.64 4.46 7.07
N ASP A 341 -19.65 4.62 7.92
CA ASP A 341 -20.96 5.19 7.56
C ASP A 341 -21.26 6.55 8.21
N ALA A 342 -20.30 7.11 8.94
CA ALA A 342 -20.53 8.25 9.82
C ALA A 342 -19.59 9.45 9.58
N VAL A 343 -18.35 9.24 9.16
CA VAL A 343 -17.36 10.33 9.07
C VAL A 343 -17.16 10.70 7.60
N LEU A 344 -17.67 11.84 7.16
CA LEU A 344 -17.46 12.38 5.81
C LEU A 344 -16.16 13.17 5.77
N VAL A 345 -15.24 12.73 4.93
CA VAL A 345 -13.93 13.35 4.67
C VAL A 345 -14.02 14.07 3.32
N ALA A 346 -13.71 15.37 3.30
CA ALA A 346 -13.81 16.20 2.10
C ALA A 346 -12.60 17.14 1.97
N PRO A 347 -11.43 16.64 1.54
CA PRO A 347 -10.21 17.41 1.45
C PRO A 347 -10.26 18.54 0.41
N VAL A 348 -9.46 19.59 0.62
CA VAL A 348 -9.15 20.57 -0.43
C VAL A 348 -8.27 19.91 -1.49
N THR A 349 -8.69 19.96 -2.76
CA THR A 349 -8.06 19.19 -3.85
C THR A 349 -7.16 19.97 -4.79
N GLU A 350 -7.25 21.30 -4.77
CA GLU A 350 -6.52 22.16 -5.70
C GLU A 350 -5.37 22.88 -5.00
N GLN A 351 -4.29 23.07 -5.75
CA GLN A 351 -3.13 23.84 -5.31
C GLN A 351 -3.54 25.28 -5.00
N ASP A 352 -2.99 25.85 -3.92
CA ASP A 352 -3.24 27.23 -3.48
C ASP A 352 -4.68 27.56 -3.11
N ALA A 353 -5.59 26.58 -3.14
CA ALA A 353 -6.96 26.77 -2.69
C ALA A 353 -7.04 26.86 -1.16
N THR A 354 -7.82 27.83 -0.70
CA THR A 354 -8.20 28.05 0.70
C THR A 354 -9.68 27.77 0.94
N SER A 355 -10.33 27.07 0.01
CA SER A 355 -11.72 26.65 0.14
C SER A 355 -11.98 25.36 -0.65
N VAL A 356 -13.09 24.70 -0.35
CA VAL A 356 -13.55 23.52 -1.08
C VAL A 356 -15.06 23.42 -1.10
N ASP A 357 -15.60 23.08 -2.27
CA ASP A 357 -17.01 22.75 -2.45
C ASP A 357 -17.27 21.28 -2.14
N VAL A 358 -18.12 21.04 -1.14
CA VAL A 358 -18.48 19.70 -0.68
C VAL A 358 -19.95 19.44 -0.95
N TYR A 359 -20.27 18.37 -1.66
CA TYR A 359 -21.67 17.98 -1.86
C TYR A 359 -22.25 17.42 -0.56
N LEU A 360 -23.28 18.07 -0.03
CA LEU A 360 -24.01 17.62 1.15
C LEU A 360 -25.42 17.15 0.74
N PRO A 361 -25.70 15.83 0.78
CA PRO A 361 -27.04 15.27 0.61
C PRO A 361 -28.07 15.90 1.55
N LYS A 362 -29.36 15.66 1.32
CA LYS A 362 -30.47 16.15 2.18
C LYS A 362 -30.51 15.43 3.54
N ASP A 363 -29.47 15.62 4.34
CA ASP A 363 -29.26 15.09 5.68
C ASP A 363 -28.67 16.21 6.56
N THR A 364 -28.58 15.98 7.86
CA THR A 364 -27.84 16.84 8.78
C THR A 364 -26.44 16.28 9.00
N PHE A 365 -25.46 17.15 8.96
CA PHE A 365 -24.07 16.87 9.27
C PHE A 365 -23.65 17.73 10.45
N TYR A 366 -22.62 17.34 11.18
CA TYR A 366 -22.02 18.12 12.24
C TYR A 366 -20.56 18.35 11.89
N ASP A 367 -20.13 19.60 11.89
CA ASP A 367 -18.73 19.93 11.73
C ASP A 367 -17.91 19.32 12.87
N TRP A 368 -16.85 18.58 12.55
CA TRP A 368 -16.04 17.86 13.55
C TRP A 368 -15.44 18.82 14.58
N TYR A 369 -15.02 20.01 14.15
CA TYR A 369 -14.28 20.96 14.99
C TYR A 369 -15.19 21.76 15.92
N THR A 370 -16.30 22.27 15.39
CA THR A 370 -17.22 23.16 16.12
C THR A 370 -18.44 22.44 16.67
N HIS A 371 -18.68 21.19 16.24
CA HIS A 371 -19.90 20.41 16.49
C HIS A 371 -21.20 21.09 16.06
N ARG A 372 -21.12 22.16 15.25
CA ARG A 372 -22.30 22.88 14.78
C ARG A 372 -23.01 22.07 13.68
N PRO A 373 -24.35 22.02 13.70
CA PRO A 373 -25.09 21.33 12.65
C PRO A 373 -25.06 22.11 11.34
N ILE A 374 -24.80 21.41 10.24
CA ILE A 374 -24.88 21.86 8.86
C ILE A 374 -25.99 21.06 8.19
N ARG A 375 -27.06 21.75 7.75
CA ARG A 375 -28.16 21.12 7.02
C ARG A 375 -27.82 21.04 5.55
N GLY A 376 -27.52 19.82 5.08
CA GLY A 376 -27.29 19.55 3.67
C GLY A 376 -28.58 19.74 2.85
N LYS A 377 -28.43 20.25 1.63
CA LYS A 377 -29.54 20.63 0.75
C LYS A 377 -29.66 19.73 -0.49
N GLY A 378 -28.81 18.71 -0.61
CA GLY A 378 -28.59 18.00 -1.87
C GLY A 378 -27.88 18.90 -2.88
N ALA A 379 -26.89 19.67 -2.43
CA ALA A 379 -26.16 20.66 -3.21
C ALA A 379 -24.74 20.84 -2.66
N LEU A 380 -23.88 21.53 -3.42
CA LEU A 380 -22.57 21.94 -2.95
C LEU A 380 -22.69 22.94 -1.78
N HIS A 381 -21.83 22.77 -0.80
CA HIS A 381 -21.61 23.65 0.33
C HIS A 381 -20.12 24.00 0.38
N THR A 382 -19.81 25.29 0.29
CA THR A 382 -18.44 25.79 0.27
C THR A 382 -17.92 25.94 1.70
N PHE A 383 -16.84 25.25 2.02
CA PHE A 383 -16.04 25.50 3.22
C PHE A 383 -14.96 26.52 2.86
N GLU A 384 -15.11 27.74 3.35
CA GLU A 384 -14.14 28.84 3.19
C GLU A 384 -13.06 28.79 4.27
N ASP A 385 -12.03 29.63 4.13
CA ASP A 385 -10.96 29.85 5.13
C ASP A 385 -10.23 28.56 5.56
N GLN A 386 -10.07 27.61 4.62
CA GLN A 386 -9.37 26.34 4.85
C GLN A 386 -7.85 26.55 4.77
N ASP A 387 -7.20 26.72 5.91
CA ASP A 387 -5.74 26.72 5.99
C ASP A 387 -5.16 25.41 5.44
N VAL A 388 -3.89 25.42 4.99
CA VAL A 388 -3.20 24.24 4.43
C VAL A 388 -3.20 23.03 5.37
N THR A 389 -3.31 23.28 6.67
CA THR A 389 -3.34 22.27 7.73
C THR A 389 -4.75 21.78 8.11
N ASP A 390 -5.78 22.38 7.53
CA ASP A 390 -7.19 22.04 7.80
C ASP A 390 -7.74 21.07 6.74
N ILE A 391 -8.70 20.25 7.17
CA ILE A 391 -9.42 19.29 6.32
C ILE A 391 -10.89 19.26 6.75
N PRO A 392 -11.85 19.61 5.87
CA PRO A 392 -13.26 19.45 6.21
C PRO A 392 -13.59 18.01 6.58
N LEU A 393 -14.08 17.84 7.80
CA LEU A 393 -14.45 16.57 8.40
C LEU A 393 -15.81 16.72 9.07
N LEU A 394 -16.79 15.92 8.64
CA LEU A 394 -18.16 16.03 9.10
C LEU A 394 -18.66 14.71 9.68
N ILE A 395 -19.49 14.78 10.70
CA ILE A 395 -20.18 13.64 11.31
C ILE A 395 -21.61 13.62 10.80
N ARG A 396 -22.03 12.52 10.15
CA ARG A 396 -23.41 12.34 9.70
C ARG A 396 -24.36 12.20 10.90
N SER A 397 -25.53 12.81 10.82
CA SER A 397 -26.56 12.67 11.85
C SER A 397 -27.02 11.21 12.04
N GLY A 398 -27.53 10.90 13.24
CA GLY A 398 -28.00 9.55 13.58
C GLY A 398 -26.89 8.53 13.82
N LYS A 399 -25.63 8.97 13.97
CA LYS A 399 -24.46 8.13 14.25
C LYS A 399 -23.86 8.45 15.61
N ILE A 400 -23.29 7.43 16.25
CA ILE A 400 -22.53 7.54 17.49
C ILE A 400 -21.12 7.06 17.19
N LEU A 401 -20.12 7.90 17.45
CA LEU A 401 -18.72 7.58 17.24
C LEU A 401 -18.06 7.18 18.57
N PRO A 402 -17.51 5.97 18.71
CA PRO A 402 -16.62 5.66 19.82
C PRO A 402 -15.29 6.38 19.61
N LEU A 403 -14.97 7.30 20.52
CA LEU A 403 -13.71 8.05 20.54
C LEU A 403 -12.91 7.70 21.80
N ARG A 404 -11.57 7.70 21.70
CA ARG A 404 -10.66 7.51 22.84
C ARG A 404 -9.95 8.78 23.28
#